data_AF-A0A391PLT7-F1
#
_entry.id   AF-A0A391PLT7-F1
#
_cell.length_a   1.000
_cell.length_b   1.000
_cell.length_c   1.000
_cell.angle_alpha   90.00
_cell.angle_beta   90.00
_cell.angle_gamma   90.00
#
_symmetry.space_group_name_H-M   'P 1'
#
loop_
_entity.id
_entity.type
_entity.pdbx_description
1 polymer ?
#
loop_
_entity_poly.entity_id
_entity_poly.type
_entity_poly.pdbx_seq_one_letter_code
_entity_poly.pdbx_strand_id
1 'polypeptide(L)'
;MHADVGERLEPFWSDRERLRQYYLTLSRTVLQDTGVHPAAADLPFRLVESLVNMWSVPHGPERCDLPMQVADAGVRVLGVLDAETPALRERTRQVIEQHTGPG
;
A
#
# COMPACT_ATOMS: atom_id res chain seq x y z
N MET A 1 11.57 -30.43 21.21
CA MET A 1 11.72 -30.07 19.78
C MET A 1 10.71 -28.95 19.48
N HIS A 2 11.14 -27.69 19.58
CA HIS A 2 10.30 -26.48 19.43
C HIS A 2 11.09 -25.35 18.73
N ALA A 3 11.92 -25.69 17.74
CA ALA A 3 12.80 -24.73 17.05
C ALA A 3 12.43 -24.45 15.58
N ASP A 4 11.36 -25.04 15.04
CA ASP A 4 11.12 -25.04 13.58
C ASP A 4 10.18 -23.91 13.07
N VAL A 5 9.32 -23.35 13.93
CA VAL A 5 8.33 -22.34 13.50
C VAL A 5 8.96 -20.95 13.33
N GLY A 6 9.98 -20.62 14.11
CA GLY A 6 10.67 -19.33 14.05
C GLY A 6 11.48 -19.14 12.77
N GLU A 7 12.27 -20.14 12.39
CA GLU A 7 13.11 -20.10 11.17
C GLU A 7 12.30 -20.09 9.87
N ARG A 8 11.11 -20.70 9.87
CA ARG A 8 10.22 -20.71 8.69
C ARG A 8 9.46 -19.40 8.48
N LEU A 9 9.28 -18.59 9.53
CA LEU A 9 8.58 -17.30 9.46
C LEU A 9 9.53 -16.13 9.23
N GLU A 10 10.82 -16.28 9.54
CA GLU A 10 11.87 -15.29 9.27
C GLU A 10 11.81 -14.68 7.86
N PRO A 11 11.66 -15.45 6.76
CA PRO A 11 11.53 -14.89 5.42
C PRO A 11 10.27 -14.03 5.27
N PHE A 12 9.14 -14.47 5.85
CA PHE A 12 7.87 -13.75 5.77
C PHE A 12 7.90 -12.43 6.56
N TRP A 13 8.47 -12.43 7.77
CA TRP A 13 8.68 -11.21 8.55
C TRP A 13 9.64 -10.25 7.84
N SER A 14 10.68 -10.80 7.20
CA SER A 14 11.65 -10.05 6.40
C SER A 14 10.99 -9.40 5.18
N ASP A 15 10.14 -10.11 4.45
CA ASP A 15 9.46 -9.58 3.26
C ASP A 15 8.44 -8.50 3.63
N ARG A 16 7.68 -8.72 4.70
CA ARG A 16 6.71 -7.73 5.20
C ARG A 16 7.42 -6.46 5.68
N GLU A 17 8.47 -6.59 6.48
CA GLU A 17 9.22 -5.43 6.96
C GLU A 17 9.93 -4.72 5.82
N ARG A 18 10.49 -5.46 4.86
CA ARG A 18 11.08 -4.89 3.65
C ARG A 18 10.05 -4.09 2.84
N LEU A 19 8.84 -4.64 2.64
CA LEU A 19 7.75 -3.92 1.98
C LEU A 19 7.38 -2.64 2.74
N ARG A 20 7.25 -2.73 4.07
CA ARG A 20 6.98 -1.56 4.92
C ARG A 20 8.04 -0.47 4.77
N GLN A 21 9.33 -0.84 4.73
CA GLN A 21 10.42 0.13 4.53
C GLN A 21 10.36 0.80 3.15
N TYR A 22 9.95 0.08 2.10
CA TYR A 22 9.71 0.70 0.79
C TYR A 22 8.57 1.72 0.84
N TYR A 23 7.44 1.39 1.48
CA TYR A 23 6.35 2.33 1.71
C TYR A 23 6.82 3.57 2.48
N LEU A 24 7.53 3.37 3.60
CA LEU A 24 8.06 4.48 4.41
C LEU A 24 8.98 5.41 3.62
N THR A 25 9.84 4.84 2.77
CA THR A 25 10.77 5.62 1.93
C THR A 25 10.00 6.48 0.94
N LEU A 26 9.06 5.89 0.19
CA LEU A 26 8.25 6.62 -0.79
C LEU A 26 7.35 7.68 -0.14
N SER A 27 6.69 7.33 0.97
CA SER A 27 5.81 8.26 1.68
C SER A 27 6.58 9.46 2.23
N ARG A 28 7.80 9.26 2.74
CA ARG A 28 8.65 10.39 3.18
C ARG A 28 9.00 11.33 2.04
N THR A 29 9.25 10.81 0.83
CA THR A 29 9.47 11.66 -0.35
C THR A 29 8.24 12.51 -0.67
N VAL A 30 7.04 11.93 -0.66
CA VAL A 30 5.80 12.69 -0.90
C VAL A 30 5.58 13.76 0.18
N LEU A 31 5.81 13.42 1.45
CA LEU A 31 5.58 14.34 2.57
C LEU A 31 6.49 15.58 2.58
N GLN A 32 7.62 15.55 1.85
CA GLN A 32 8.49 16.73 1.70
C GLN A 32 7.75 17.90 1.05
N ASP A 33 6.74 17.62 0.22
CA ASP A 33 6.08 18.61 -0.62
C ASP A 33 4.65 18.98 -0.14
N THR A 34 4.11 18.30 0.88
CA THR A 34 2.68 18.42 1.26
C THR A 34 2.44 19.11 2.59
N GLY A 35 3.47 19.31 3.42
CA GLY A 35 3.33 19.90 4.77
C GLY A 35 2.59 19.00 5.78
N VAL A 36 2.27 17.76 5.41
CA VAL A 36 1.65 16.77 6.29
C VAL A 36 2.67 16.24 7.30
N HIS A 37 2.21 15.95 8.52
CA HIS A 37 3.08 15.51 9.60
C HIS A 37 3.84 14.21 9.27
N PRO A 38 5.16 14.09 9.55
CA PRO A 38 5.97 12.92 9.20
C PRO A 38 5.46 11.57 9.74
N ALA A 39 4.71 11.60 10.85
CA ALA A 39 4.06 10.40 11.40
C ALA A 39 3.03 9.76 10.43
N ALA A 40 2.55 10.51 9.43
CA ALA A 40 1.67 9.98 8.39
C ALA A 40 2.38 8.99 7.45
N ALA A 41 3.71 8.94 7.43
CA ALA A 41 4.48 8.12 6.50
C ALA A 41 4.17 6.61 6.56
N ASP A 42 3.73 6.10 7.72
CA ASP A 42 3.40 4.68 7.89
C ASP A 42 1.94 4.38 7.48
N LEU A 43 1.07 5.39 7.41
CA LEU A 43 -0.37 5.20 7.19
C LEU A 43 -0.72 4.47 5.88
N PRO A 44 -0.07 4.75 4.73
CA PRO A 44 -0.40 4.05 3.49
C PRO A 44 -0.17 2.53 3.59
N PHE A 45 0.93 2.11 4.23
CA PHE A 45 1.19 0.69 4.47
C PHE A 45 0.13 0.08 5.38
N ARG A 46 -0.28 0.79 6.45
CA ARG A 46 -1.31 0.31 7.40
C ARG A 46 -2.69 0.16 6.75
N LEU A 47 -3.04 1.02 5.80
CA LEU A 47 -4.30 0.92 5.06
C LEU A 47 -4.31 -0.32 4.14
N VAL A 48 -3.23 -0.56 3.40
CA VAL A 48 -3.07 -1.77 2.58
C VAL A 48 -3.04 -3.03 3.44
N GLU A 49 -2.32 -2.98 4.56
CA GLU A 49 -2.28 -4.09 5.52
C GLU A 49 -3.68 -4.43 6.05
N SER A 50 -4.47 -3.41 6.40
CA SER A 50 -5.83 -3.59 6.89
C SER A 50 -6.74 -4.28 5.86
N LEU A 51 -6.56 -3.95 4.58
CA LEU A 51 -7.28 -4.58 3.48
C LEU A 51 -6.95 -6.08 3.36
N VAL A 52 -5.67 -6.44 3.45
CA VAL A 52 -5.22 -7.85 3.45
C VAL A 52 -5.78 -8.62 4.64
N ASN A 53 -5.72 -8.01 5.84
CA ASN A 53 -6.28 -8.59 7.06
C ASN A 53 -7.79 -8.85 6.92
N MET A 54 -8.53 -7.93 6.31
CA MET A 54 -9.98 -8.07 6.12
C MET A 54 -10.34 -9.17 5.11
N TRP A 55 -9.53 -9.40 4.06
CA TRP A 55 -9.75 -10.47 3.08
C TRP A 55 -9.28 -11.86 3.54
N SER A 56 -8.73 -11.96 4.75
CA SER A 56 -8.40 -13.24 5.40
C SER A 56 -9.65 -14.06 5.78
N VAL A 57 -10.86 -13.52 5.53
CA VAL A 57 -12.18 -14.11 5.74
C VAL A 57 -12.93 -14.12 4.39
N PRO A 58 -13.69 -15.18 4.03
CA PRO A 58 -14.27 -15.28 2.69
C PRO A 58 -15.43 -14.29 2.50
N HIS A 59 -15.31 -13.36 1.54
CA HIS A 59 -16.31 -12.32 1.25
C HIS A 59 -16.46 -12.03 -0.26
N GLY A 60 -17.64 -11.48 -0.61
CA GLY A 60 -18.23 -11.36 -1.95
C GLY A 60 -17.71 -10.20 -2.84
N PRO A 61 -18.57 -9.56 -3.64
CA PRO A 61 -18.17 -8.72 -4.80
C PRO A 61 -17.38 -7.44 -4.47
N GLU A 62 -17.31 -7.03 -3.21
CA GLU A 62 -16.59 -5.83 -2.72
C GLU A 62 -15.07 -5.86 -2.98
N ARG A 63 -14.53 -7.00 -3.42
CA ARG A 63 -13.11 -7.18 -3.76
C ARG A 63 -12.61 -6.30 -4.91
N CYS A 64 -13.49 -5.82 -5.79
CA CYS A 64 -13.07 -5.00 -6.94
C CYS A 64 -12.90 -3.51 -6.57
N ASP A 65 -13.77 -2.97 -5.74
CA ASP A 65 -13.84 -1.51 -5.51
C ASP A 65 -13.00 -1.06 -4.32
N LEU A 66 -12.94 -1.87 -3.26
CA LEU A 66 -12.25 -1.51 -2.03
C LEU A 66 -10.73 -1.33 -2.14
N PRO A 67 -9.97 -2.12 -2.95
CA PRO A 67 -8.55 -1.84 -3.15
C PRO A 67 -8.31 -0.46 -3.76
N MET A 68 -9.21 -0.02 -4.66
CA MET A 68 -9.12 1.29 -5.28
C MET A 68 -9.41 2.41 -4.27
N GLN A 69 -10.37 2.23 -3.37
CA GLN A 69 -10.64 3.19 -2.29
C GLN A 69 -9.49 3.28 -1.30
N VAL A 70 -8.87 2.15 -0.96
CA VAL A 70 -7.70 2.09 -0.07
C VAL A 70 -6.49 2.78 -0.71
N ALA A 71 -6.28 2.65 -2.02
CA ALA A 71 -5.23 3.36 -2.74
C ALA A 71 -5.43 4.89 -2.66
N ASP A 72 -6.66 5.38 -2.88
CA ASP A 72 -6.97 6.81 -2.78
C ASP A 72 -6.79 7.34 -1.36
N ALA A 73 -7.28 6.58 -0.37
CA ALA A 73 -7.07 6.93 1.03
C ALA A 73 -5.58 7.00 1.38
N GLY A 74 -4.78 6.07 0.85
CA GLY A 74 -3.32 6.03 1.03
C GLY A 74 -2.59 7.26 0.52
N VAL A 75 -2.99 7.83 -0.61
CA VAL A 75 -2.36 9.06 -1.13
C VAL A 75 -2.92 10.32 -0.45
N ARG A 76 -4.21 10.30 -0.08
CA ARG A 76 -4.86 11.41 0.62
C ARG A 76 -4.26 11.66 2.01
N VAL A 77 -3.94 10.60 2.76
CA VAL A 77 -3.27 10.74 4.07
C VAL A 77 -1.86 11.31 3.97
N LEU A 78 -1.25 11.32 2.78
CA LEU A 78 0.02 11.98 2.52
C LEU A 78 -0.13 13.43 2.04
N GLY A 79 -1.37 13.91 1.86
CA GLY A 79 -1.67 15.29 1.44
C GLY A 79 -1.93 15.47 -0.06
N VAL A 80 -2.03 14.39 -0.84
CA VAL A 80 -2.50 14.48 -2.23
C VAL A 80 -3.98 14.89 -2.23
N LEU A 81 -4.32 15.90 -3.02
CA LEU A 81 -5.68 16.45 -3.05
C LEU A 81 -6.62 15.53 -3.83
N ASP A 82 -7.89 15.48 -3.42
CA ASP A 82 -8.92 14.68 -4.12
C ASP A 82 -9.04 15.05 -5.61
N ALA A 83 -8.76 16.30 -5.98
CA ALA A 83 -8.76 16.77 -7.37
C ALA A 83 -7.59 16.20 -8.21
N GLU A 84 -6.49 15.78 -7.59
CA GLU A 84 -5.30 15.24 -8.23
C GLU A 84 -5.36 13.71 -8.37
N THR A 85 -6.17 13.06 -7.52
CA THR A 85 -6.34 11.61 -7.47
C THR A 85 -6.71 10.98 -8.83
N PRO A 86 -7.64 11.53 -9.65
CA PRO A 86 -7.96 10.94 -10.96
C PRO A 86 -6.76 10.90 -11.92
N ALA A 87 -5.95 11.96 -11.95
CA ALA A 87 -4.76 12.02 -12.79
C ALA A 87 -3.69 11.02 -12.32
N LEU A 88 -3.55 10.87 -11.00
CA LEU A 88 -2.65 9.88 -10.41
C LEU A 88 -3.07 8.44 -10.72
N ARG A 89 -4.38 8.14 -10.67
CA ARG A 89 -4.93 6.83 -11.07
C ARG A 89 -4.59 6.51 -12.52
N GLU A 90 -4.83 7.45 -13.42
CA GLU A 90 -4.57 7.28 -14.85
C GLU A 90 -3.07 7.05 -15.12
N ARG A 91 -2.20 7.83 -14.48
CA ARG A 91 -0.75 7.63 -14.59
C ARG A 91 -0.30 6.29 -14.04
N THR A 92 -0.85 5.87 -12.91
CA THR A 92 -0.55 4.56 -12.29
C THR A 92 -0.97 3.43 -13.22
N ARG A 93 -2.17 3.52 -13.83
CA ARG A 93 -2.65 2.56 -14.82
C ARG A 93 -1.68 2.43 -16.00
N GLN A 94 -1.24 3.55 -16.57
CA GLN A 94 -0.27 3.55 -17.68
C GLN A 94 1.06 2.89 -17.28
N VAL A 95 1.57 3.16 -16.08
CA VAL A 95 2.80 2.54 -15.57
C VAL A 95 2.61 1.04 -15.39
N ILE A 96 1.48 0.59 -14.85
CA ILE A 96 1.17 -0.84 -14.70
C ILE A 96 1.12 -1.51 -16.08
N GLU A 97 0.41 -0.94 -17.04
CA GLU A 97 0.30 -1.48 -18.40
C GLU A 97 1.68 -1.63 -19.06
N GLN A 98 2.58 -0.67 -18.85
CA GLN A 98 3.96 -0.74 -19.36
C GLN A 98 4.78 -1.89 -18.76
N HIS A 99 4.52 -2.26 -17.50
CA HIS A 99 5.29 -3.30 -16.79
C HIS A 99 4.62 -4.68 -16.83
N THR A 100 3.32 -4.74 -17.16
CA THR A 100 2.55 -5.99 -17.20
C THR A 100 2.38 -6.54 -18.63
N GLY A 101 2.69 -5.73 -19.66
CA GLY A 101 2.47 -6.06 -21.08
C GLY A 101 0.97 -6.14 -21.42
N PRO A 102 0.58 -6.08 -22.71
CA PRO A 102 -0.80 -6.40 -23.08
C PRO A 102 -1.04 -7.88 -22.75
N GLY A 103 -1.96 -8.15 -21.83
CA GLY A 103 -2.49 -9.49 -21.59
C GLY A 103 -3.21 -10.05 -22.82
#